data_AF-A0ABD7R124-F1
#
_entry.id   AF-A0ABD7R124-F1
#
_cell.length_a   1.000
_cell.length_b   1.000
_cell.length_c   1.000
_cell.angle_alpha   90.00
_cell.angle_beta   90.00
_cell.angle_gamma   90.00
#
_symmetry.space_group_name_H-M   'P 1'
#
loop_
_entity.id
_entity.type
_entity.pdbx_description
1 polymer ?
#
loop_
_entity_poly.entity_id
_entity_poly.type
_entity_poly.pdbx_seq_one_letter_code
_entity_poly.pdbx_strand_id
1 'polypeptide(L)'
;MHRGHPAVVVQRVGVPVELHVVVDSRGRPEREQLDHGAAVHWAYSDPTDRPTDFGAGTQCISSDTLRQREATGSVRFVIDPAGPSRAGTEFLPPPRPPVLATLRSVTPTPLGTAAGLWAAITADTVSPGRSLMLRSGRWSLPVVLARDPRATAAAIRHALGDRPHPAIFVVERPSGLPRPWRAGAQAAIETAFLSS
;
A
#
# COMPACT_ATOMS: atom_id res chain seq x y z
N MET A 1 -31.44 2.56 -17.92
CA MET A 1 -30.44 3.29 -17.10
C MET A 1 -30.05 2.43 -15.89
N HIS A 2 -28.89 1.78 -15.90
CA HIS A 2 -28.38 1.08 -14.70
C HIS A 2 -27.65 2.10 -13.82
N ARG A 3 -28.26 2.47 -12.68
CA ARG A 3 -27.56 3.22 -11.62
C ARG A 3 -26.45 2.32 -11.10
N GLY A 4 -25.21 2.61 -11.48
CA GLY A 4 -24.05 1.89 -10.94
C GLY A 4 -24.02 2.05 -9.43
N HIS A 5 -23.77 0.96 -8.70
CA HIS A 5 -23.60 1.04 -7.26
C HIS A 5 -22.42 1.95 -6.93
N PRO A 6 -22.55 2.84 -5.92
CA PRO A 6 -21.45 3.70 -5.51
C PRO A 6 -20.27 2.85 -5.03
N ALA A 7 -19.05 3.35 -5.24
CA ALA A 7 -17.84 2.70 -4.72
C ALA A 7 -17.93 2.45 -3.22
N VAL A 8 -17.43 1.30 -2.77
CA VAL A 8 -17.18 1.03 -1.35
C VAL A 8 -15.71 1.26 -1.10
N VAL A 9 -15.40 2.09 -0.10
CA VAL A 9 -14.02 2.42 0.25
C VAL A 9 -13.65 1.69 1.52
N VAL A 10 -12.62 0.84 1.44
CA VAL A 10 -11.90 0.37 2.63
C VAL A 10 -11.04 1.54 3.09
N GLN A 11 -11.40 2.12 4.24
CA GLN A 11 -10.81 3.35 4.75
C GLN A 11 -9.33 3.16 5.04
N ARG A 12 -8.53 4.20 4.80
CA ARG A 12 -7.10 4.21 5.14
C ARG A 12 -6.91 3.88 6.62
N VAL A 13 -5.98 2.98 6.92
CA VAL A 13 -5.46 2.77 8.27
C VAL A 13 -4.09 3.42 8.37
N GLY A 14 -3.92 4.26 9.40
CA GLY A 14 -2.66 4.96 9.66
C GLY A 14 -1.61 4.04 10.25
N VAL A 15 -0.41 4.56 10.44
CA VAL A 15 0.63 3.82 11.16
C VAL A 15 0.24 3.67 12.64
N PRO A 16 0.33 2.47 13.23
CA PRO A 16 0.02 2.25 14.65
C PRO A 16 1.01 2.98 15.58
N VAL A 17 0.62 3.11 16.84
CA VAL A 17 1.43 3.79 17.87
C VAL A 17 2.73 3.04 18.13
N GLU A 18 2.68 1.71 18.13
CA GLU A 18 3.80 0.82 18.36
C GLU A 18 4.14 0.06 17.08
N LEU A 19 5.44 -0.07 16.83
CA LEU A 19 5.99 -0.76 15.66
C LEU A 19 7.19 -1.60 16.09
N HIS A 20 7.46 -2.64 15.31
CA HIS A 20 8.54 -3.58 15.54
C HIS A 20 9.65 -3.34 14.51
N VAL A 21 10.63 -2.50 14.84
CA VAL A 21 11.78 -2.22 13.97
C VAL A 21 12.67 -3.44 13.88
N VAL A 22 13.07 -3.80 12.66
CA VAL A 22 13.97 -4.91 12.40
C VAL A 22 15.39 -4.58 12.89
N VAL A 23 16.00 -5.53 13.59
CA VAL A 23 17.34 -5.40 14.19
C VAL A 23 18.26 -6.55 13.81
N ASP A 24 19.56 -6.29 13.78
CA ASP A 24 20.61 -7.28 13.61
C ASP A 24 20.85 -8.11 14.90
N SER A 25 21.78 -9.06 14.84
CA SER A 25 22.12 -9.93 15.99
C SER A 25 22.73 -9.19 17.18
N ARG A 26 23.12 -7.92 17.01
CA ARG A 26 23.63 -7.04 18.07
C ARG A 26 22.54 -6.08 18.58
N GLY A 27 21.29 -6.23 18.13
CA GLY A 27 20.18 -5.35 18.48
C GLY A 27 20.24 -3.97 17.82
N ARG A 28 21.04 -3.80 16.76
CA ARG A 28 21.10 -2.53 16.03
C ARG A 28 20.08 -2.54 14.90
N PRO A 29 19.38 -1.42 14.63
CA PRO A 29 18.44 -1.36 13.52
C PRO A 29 19.09 -1.76 12.20
N GLU A 30 18.48 -2.73 11.51
CA GLU A 30 18.92 -3.13 10.19
C GLU A 30 18.64 -2.00 9.19
N ARG A 31 19.57 -1.75 8.28
CA ARG A 31 19.48 -0.66 7.32
C ARG A 31 19.93 -1.05 5.93
N GLU A 32 19.22 -0.55 4.94
CA GLU A 32 19.62 -0.58 3.53
C GLU A 32 19.96 0.84 3.08
N GLN A 33 21.03 1.02 2.32
CA GLN A 33 21.38 2.34 1.79
C GLN A 33 20.62 2.58 0.48
N LEU A 34 20.04 3.78 0.34
CA LEU A 34 19.55 4.28 -0.94
C LEU A 34 20.65 5.02 -1.69
N ASP A 35 20.50 5.13 -3.00
CA ASP A 35 21.39 5.86 -3.94
C ASP A 35 21.63 7.35 -3.59
N HIS A 36 20.91 7.90 -2.60
CA HIS A 36 21.00 9.30 -2.17
C HIS A 36 21.54 9.46 -0.74
N GLY A 37 22.19 8.43 -0.19
CA GLY A 37 22.82 8.48 1.13
C GLY A 37 21.86 8.37 2.33
N ALA A 38 20.54 8.37 2.09
CA ALA A 38 19.55 8.06 3.11
C ALA A 38 19.54 6.56 3.40
N ALA A 39 19.59 6.20 4.69
CA ALA A 39 19.35 4.82 5.11
C ALA A 39 17.85 4.56 5.19
N VAL A 40 17.44 3.32 4.97
CA VAL A 40 16.06 2.91 5.18
C VAL A 40 16.01 1.74 6.14
N HIS A 41 15.07 1.82 7.06
CA HIS A 41 14.86 0.89 8.14
C HIS A 41 13.47 0.27 8.05
N TRP A 42 13.40 -1.01 8.37
CA TRP A 42 12.19 -1.80 8.23
C TRP A 42 11.48 -1.90 9.57
N ALA A 43 10.16 -1.80 9.56
CA ALA A 43 9.37 -2.08 10.74
C ALA A 43 8.09 -2.83 10.37
N TYR A 44 7.57 -3.58 11.32
CA TYR A 44 6.32 -4.32 11.16
C TYR A 44 5.32 -3.91 12.24
N SER A 45 4.04 -3.85 11.87
CA SER A 45 2.92 -3.69 12.78
C SER A 45 2.69 -4.95 13.62
N ASP A 46 2.97 -6.12 13.04
CA ASP A 46 3.01 -7.40 13.72
C ASP A 46 4.38 -8.06 13.47
N PRO A 47 5.14 -8.36 14.54
CA PRO A 47 6.51 -8.85 14.41
C PRO A 47 6.60 -10.24 13.75
N THR A 48 5.49 -10.98 13.68
CA THR A 48 5.46 -12.33 13.09
C THR A 48 5.47 -12.30 11.56
N ASP A 49 5.09 -11.18 10.93
CA ASP A 49 5.18 -11.03 9.48
C ASP A 49 6.60 -10.78 8.98
N ARG A 50 7.55 -10.51 9.90
CA ARG A 50 8.94 -10.30 9.53
C ARG A 50 9.48 -11.57 8.85
N PRO A 51 9.92 -11.47 7.59
CA PRO A 51 10.63 -12.54 6.90
C PRO A 51 11.88 -12.97 7.69
N THR A 52 12.19 -14.26 7.66
CA THR A 52 13.34 -14.79 8.41
C THR A 52 14.68 -14.26 7.92
N ASP A 53 14.75 -13.80 6.67
CA ASP A 53 15.92 -13.18 6.04
C ASP A 53 16.06 -11.66 6.33
N PHE A 54 15.12 -11.06 7.07
CA PHE A 54 15.20 -9.67 7.52
C PHE A 54 15.75 -9.61 8.94
N GLY A 55 17.04 -9.36 9.09
CA GLY A 55 17.66 -9.18 10.40
C GLY A 55 17.55 -10.42 11.30
N ALA A 56 17.96 -10.26 12.57
CA ALA A 56 17.89 -11.34 13.56
C ALA A 56 16.59 -11.32 14.38
N GLY A 57 15.85 -10.19 14.38
CA GLY A 57 14.62 -10.04 15.13
C GLY A 57 14.00 -8.66 14.98
N THR A 58 13.11 -8.31 15.90
CA THR A 58 12.54 -6.97 15.99
C THR A 58 12.63 -6.39 17.39
N GLN A 59 12.56 -5.06 17.49
CA GLN A 59 12.43 -4.33 18.73
C GLN A 59 11.21 -3.40 18.67
N CYS A 60 10.37 -3.44 19.71
CA CYS A 60 9.25 -2.51 19.84
C CYS A 60 9.75 -1.07 20.02
N ILE A 61 9.14 -0.14 19.29
CA ILE A 61 9.43 1.29 19.35
C ILE A 61 8.19 2.09 19.01
N SER A 62 8.05 3.26 19.64
CA SER A 62 6.92 4.15 19.36
C SER A 62 7.09 4.87 18.03
N SER A 63 5.98 5.05 17.32
CA SER A 63 5.91 5.85 16.09
C SER A 63 6.39 7.28 16.31
N ASP A 64 6.17 7.90 17.45
CA ASP A 64 6.69 9.24 17.75
C ASP A 64 8.23 9.27 17.77
N THR A 65 8.86 8.24 18.33
CA THR A 65 10.32 8.10 18.29
C THR A 65 10.81 7.93 16.86
N LEU A 66 10.10 7.14 16.04
CA LEU A 66 10.45 6.98 14.62
C LEU A 66 10.31 8.29 13.85
N ARG A 67 9.25 9.08 14.09
CA ARG A 67 9.07 10.41 13.48
C ARG A 67 10.21 11.35 13.81
N GLN A 68 10.65 11.39 15.08
CA GLN A 68 11.78 12.20 15.49
C GLN A 68 13.06 11.78 14.76
N ARG A 69 13.31 10.48 14.62
CA ARG A 69 14.47 9.95 13.87
C ARG A 69 14.42 10.32 12.40
N GLU A 70 13.26 10.13 11.74
CA GLU A 70 13.09 10.46 10.33
C GLU A 70 13.20 11.98 10.06
N ALA A 71 12.75 12.81 11.00
CA ALA A 71 12.84 14.28 10.90
C ALA A 71 14.30 14.80 10.86
N THR A 72 15.26 14.04 11.37
CA THR A 72 16.70 14.35 11.22
C THR A 72 17.25 14.11 9.81
N GLY A 73 16.44 13.53 8.90
CA GLY A 73 16.73 13.37 7.48
C GLY A 73 17.70 12.24 7.12
N SER A 74 18.28 11.55 8.10
CA SER A 74 19.31 10.51 7.85
C SER A 74 18.75 9.11 7.63
N VAL A 75 17.45 8.92 7.92
CA VAL A 75 16.77 7.61 7.90
C VAL A 75 15.36 7.79 7.35
N ARG A 76 14.86 6.77 6.64
CA ARG A 76 13.44 6.56 6.33
C ARG A 76 12.94 5.24 6.89
N PHE A 77 11.66 5.14 7.21
CA PHE A 77 11.03 3.90 7.66
C PHE A 77 10.02 3.38 6.64
N VAL A 78 10.12 2.09 6.33
CA VAL A 78 9.11 1.36 5.54
C VAL A 78 8.43 0.35 6.46
N ILE A 79 7.12 0.42 6.49
CA ILE A 79 6.25 -0.36 7.38
C ILE A 79 5.61 -1.51 6.63
N ASP A 80 5.54 -2.67 7.27
CA ASP A 80 5.03 -3.92 6.72
C ASP A 80 5.56 -4.23 5.31
N PRO A 81 6.90 -4.23 5.12
CA PRO A 81 7.46 -4.57 3.83
C PRO A 81 7.20 -6.06 3.50
N ALA A 82 6.91 -6.35 2.23
CA ALA A 82 6.77 -7.74 1.77
C ALA A 82 8.14 -8.34 1.42
N GLY A 83 8.43 -9.52 1.98
CA GLY A 83 9.75 -10.17 2.01
C GLY A 83 10.67 -10.00 0.80
N PRO A 84 10.40 -10.57 -0.38
CA PRO A 84 11.36 -10.48 -1.47
C PRO A 84 11.42 -9.09 -2.11
N SER A 85 10.33 -8.31 -2.05
CA SER A 85 10.23 -7.01 -2.72
C SER A 85 10.81 -5.85 -1.92
N ARG A 86 10.85 -5.99 -0.59
CA ARG A 86 11.09 -4.92 0.38
C ARG A 86 10.18 -3.68 0.22
N ALA A 87 9.14 -3.78 -0.62
CA ALA A 87 8.13 -2.75 -0.78
C ALA A 87 7.18 -2.78 0.42
N GLY A 88 6.72 -1.63 0.88
CA GLY A 88 5.82 -1.52 2.02
C GLY A 88 5.10 -0.17 2.04
N THR A 89 4.45 0.12 3.16
CA THR A 89 3.82 1.43 3.40
C THR A 89 4.88 2.41 3.90
N GLU A 90 5.04 3.55 3.24
CA GLU A 90 5.90 4.63 3.76
C GLU A 90 5.39 5.11 5.12
N PHE A 91 6.30 5.25 6.09
CA PHE A 91 5.95 5.65 7.45
C PHE A 91 5.39 7.08 7.50
N LEU A 92 6.15 8.04 6.96
CA LEU A 92 5.64 9.37 6.72
C LEU A 92 5.08 9.47 5.29
N PRO A 93 3.88 10.05 5.10
CA PRO A 93 3.43 10.35 3.77
C PRO A 93 4.37 11.38 3.12
N PRO A 94 4.53 11.35 1.79
CA PRO A 94 5.24 12.41 1.10
C PRO A 94 4.54 13.74 1.37
N PRO A 95 5.28 14.87 1.39
CA PRO A 95 4.71 16.19 1.57
C PRO A 95 3.53 16.39 0.61
N ARG A 96 2.43 16.98 1.11
CA ARG A 96 1.24 17.22 0.28
C ARG A 96 1.67 18.01 -0.95
N PRO A 97 1.44 17.47 -2.15
CA PRO A 97 1.85 18.21 -3.33
C PRO A 97 0.93 19.41 -3.58
N PRO A 98 1.41 20.47 -4.26
CA PRO A 98 0.52 21.50 -4.77
C PRO A 98 -0.54 20.81 -5.65
N VAL A 99 -1.80 21.17 -5.43
CA VAL A 99 -2.97 20.52 -6.03
C VAL A 99 -2.74 20.37 -7.54
N LEU A 100 -2.52 19.14 -8.00
CA LEU A 100 -2.35 18.88 -9.43
C LEU A 100 -3.72 18.69 -10.06
N ALA A 101 -4.17 19.71 -10.79
CA ALA A 101 -5.17 19.54 -11.81
C ALA A 101 -4.58 18.65 -12.93
N THR A 102 -5.29 17.57 -13.24
CA THR A 102 -5.08 16.59 -14.33
C THR A 102 -4.04 15.48 -14.09
N LEU A 103 -4.56 14.26 -13.92
CA LEU A 103 -3.82 13.02 -14.16
C LEU A 103 -3.54 12.93 -15.66
N ARG A 104 -2.29 12.65 -16.06
CA ARG A 104 -1.87 12.70 -17.48
C ARG A 104 -2.15 11.39 -18.20
N SER A 105 -1.55 10.31 -17.70
CA SER A 105 -1.73 8.94 -18.17
C SER A 105 -1.96 8.05 -16.96
N VAL A 106 -2.89 7.10 -17.07
CA VAL A 106 -3.16 6.10 -16.02
C VAL A 106 -2.65 4.75 -16.50
N THR A 107 -1.74 4.16 -15.74
CA THR A 107 -1.24 2.80 -16.01
C THR A 107 -1.73 1.85 -14.92
N PRO A 108 -2.26 0.67 -15.28
CA PRO A 108 -2.55 -0.38 -14.32
C PRO A 108 -1.34 -1.27 -14.09
N THR A 109 -1.11 -1.66 -12.84
CA THR A 109 -0.27 -2.80 -12.49
C THR A 109 -1.05 -3.68 -11.51
N PRO A 110 -0.96 -5.02 -11.57
CA PRO A 110 -1.55 -5.87 -10.54
C PRO A 110 -1.11 -5.45 -9.12
N LEU A 111 -2.02 -5.52 -8.14
CA LEU A 111 -1.61 -5.50 -6.73
C LEU A 111 -0.92 -6.81 -6.39
N GLY A 112 0.07 -6.74 -5.50
CA GLY A 112 0.83 -7.89 -5.03
C GLY A 112 1.99 -7.43 -4.16
N THR A 113 2.91 -8.35 -3.87
CA THR A 113 4.07 -8.10 -3.00
C THR A 113 4.90 -6.89 -3.43
N ALA A 114 5.01 -6.60 -4.72
CA ALA A 114 5.70 -5.42 -5.26
C ALA A 114 5.17 -4.06 -4.76
N ALA A 115 3.99 -4.02 -4.12
CA ALA A 115 3.43 -2.83 -3.48
C ALA A 115 3.35 -2.93 -1.95
N GLY A 116 3.85 -4.04 -1.38
CA GLY A 116 3.93 -4.30 0.05
C GLY A 116 2.93 -5.32 0.59
N LEU A 117 3.05 -5.62 1.89
CA LEU A 117 2.30 -6.71 2.53
C LEU A 117 0.79 -6.50 2.43
N TRP A 118 0.30 -5.28 2.67
CA TRP A 118 -1.13 -4.96 2.54
C TRP A 118 -1.66 -5.26 1.13
N ALA A 119 -0.84 -5.03 0.09
CA ALA A 119 -1.23 -5.23 -1.29
C ALA A 119 -1.25 -6.73 -1.64
N ALA A 120 -0.31 -7.51 -1.09
CA ALA A 120 -0.32 -8.97 -1.18
C ALA A 120 -1.58 -9.55 -0.51
N ILE A 121 -1.86 -9.18 0.74
CA ILE A 121 -3.07 -9.62 1.47
C ILE A 121 -4.34 -9.25 0.71
N THR A 122 -4.41 -8.02 0.18
CA THR A 122 -5.55 -7.57 -0.63
C THR A 122 -5.70 -8.41 -1.88
N ALA A 123 -4.60 -8.69 -2.59
CA ALA A 123 -4.60 -9.52 -3.79
C ALA A 123 -5.02 -10.96 -3.50
N ASP A 124 -4.53 -11.57 -2.42
CA ASP A 124 -4.86 -12.93 -2.01
C ASP A 124 -6.33 -13.09 -1.58
N THR A 125 -6.92 -12.00 -1.05
CA THR A 125 -8.33 -11.97 -0.66
C THR A 125 -9.28 -11.91 -1.87
N VAL A 126 -8.78 -11.54 -3.06
CA VAL A 126 -9.60 -11.35 -4.25
C VAL A 126 -9.14 -12.24 -5.40
N SER A 127 -9.97 -12.40 -6.43
CA SER A 127 -9.54 -13.20 -7.58
C SER A 127 -8.38 -12.51 -8.33
N PRO A 128 -7.42 -13.28 -8.89
CA PRO A 128 -6.35 -12.73 -9.73
C PRO A 128 -6.86 -11.78 -10.81
N GLY A 129 -6.11 -10.71 -11.09
CA GLY A 129 -6.45 -9.69 -12.09
C GLY A 129 -7.55 -8.72 -11.65
N ARG A 130 -8.22 -8.93 -10.51
CA ARG A 130 -9.28 -8.05 -10.00
C ARG A 130 -8.77 -6.95 -9.07
N SER A 131 -7.51 -7.00 -8.65
CA SER A 131 -6.85 -6.01 -7.82
C SER A 131 -5.73 -5.31 -8.59
N LEU A 132 -5.83 -4.00 -8.73
CA LEU A 132 -4.91 -3.17 -9.51
C LEU A 132 -4.42 -1.98 -8.69
N MET A 133 -3.15 -1.63 -8.84
CA MET A 133 -2.66 -0.30 -8.57
C MET A 133 -2.77 0.52 -9.85
N LEU A 134 -3.62 1.54 -9.85
CA LEU A 134 -3.62 2.54 -10.91
C LEU A 134 -2.59 3.61 -10.57
N ARG A 135 -1.72 3.96 -11.51
CA ARG A 135 -0.67 4.96 -11.33
C ARG A 135 -0.80 6.09 -12.34
N SER A 136 -0.53 7.31 -11.89
CA SER A 136 -0.41 8.48 -12.77
C SER A 136 0.62 9.46 -12.21
N GLY A 137 1.83 9.44 -12.79
CA GLY A 137 2.99 10.11 -12.21
C GLY A 137 3.24 9.61 -10.78
N ARG A 138 3.28 10.54 -9.81
CA ARG A 138 3.44 10.22 -8.39
C ARG A 138 2.17 9.73 -7.68
N TRP A 139 1.01 9.77 -8.36
CA TRP A 139 -0.26 9.41 -7.75
C TRP A 139 -0.54 7.94 -7.96
N SER A 140 -1.09 7.29 -6.94
CA SER A 140 -1.51 5.91 -6.99
C SER A 140 -2.93 5.74 -6.42
N LEU A 141 -3.67 4.79 -6.96
CA LEU A 141 -5.01 4.43 -6.51
C LEU A 141 -5.15 2.90 -6.51
N PRO A 142 -5.19 2.26 -5.33
CA PRO A 142 -5.52 0.86 -5.21
C PRO A 142 -7.00 0.65 -5.55
N VAL A 143 -7.27 -0.23 -6.51
CA VAL A 143 -8.62 -0.53 -7.00
C VAL A 143 -8.85 -2.03 -6.99
N VAL A 144 -10.02 -2.44 -6.52
CA VAL A 144 -10.52 -3.80 -6.60
C VAL A 144 -11.83 -3.82 -7.38
N LEU A 145 -11.92 -4.68 -8.39
CA LEU A 145 -13.12 -4.89 -9.19
C LEU A 145 -13.91 -6.08 -8.65
N ALA A 146 -15.11 -5.84 -8.15
CA ALA A 146 -15.92 -6.87 -7.51
C ALA A 146 -17.38 -6.81 -7.97
N ARG A 147 -18.00 -7.98 -8.24
CA ARG A 147 -19.44 -8.05 -8.53
C ARG A 147 -20.28 -7.63 -7.32
N ASP A 148 -19.81 -7.94 -6.11
CA ASP A 148 -20.37 -7.44 -4.85
C ASP A 148 -19.30 -6.63 -4.09
N PRO A 149 -19.24 -5.30 -4.30
CA PRO A 149 -18.26 -4.45 -3.64
C PRO A 149 -18.35 -4.45 -2.11
N ARG A 150 -19.53 -4.67 -1.53
CA ARG A 150 -19.71 -4.62 -0.07
C ARG A 150 -19.16 -5.87 0.59
N ALA A 151 -19.50 -7.04 0.07
CA ALA A 151 -18.99 -8.30 0.58
C ALA A 151 -17.46 -8.37 0.43
N THR A 152 -16.93 -7.99 -0.75
CA THR A 152 -15.48 -7.96 -0.97
C THR A 152 -14.77 -6.97 -0.05
N ALA A 153 -15.31 -5.76 0.15
CA ALA A 153 -14.73 -4.80 1.09
C ALA A 153 -14.77 -5.26 2.55
N ALA A 154 -15.76 -6.09 2.94
CA ALA A 154 -15.79 -6.70 4.26
C ALA A 154 -14.70 -7.77 4.41
N ALA A 155 -14.51 -8.63 3.40
CA ALA A 155 -13.46 -9.64 3.39
C ALA A 155 -12.05 -9.01 3.45
N ILE A 156 -11.80 -7.97 2.64
CA ILE A 156 -10.51 -7.25 2.65
C ILE A 156 -10.24 -6.62 4.02
N ARG A 157 -11.24 -5.97 4.62
CA ARG A 157 -11.09 -5.40 5.99
C ARG A 157 -10.77 -6.47 7.02
N HIS A 158 -11.43 -7.62 6.94
CA HIS A 158 -11.18 -8.72 7.85
C HIS A 158 -9.76 -9.26 7.71
N ALA A 159 -9.28 -9.45 6.47
CA ALA A 159 -7.94 -9.95 6.20
C ALA A 159 -6.82 -8.97 6.57
N LEU A 160 -7.04 -7.66 6.36
CA LEU A 160 -6.06 -6.62 6.70
C LEU A 160 -5.99 -6.34 8.20
N GLY A 161 -7.09 -6.47 8.94
CA GLY A 161 -7.15 -6.05 10.35
C GLY A 161 -6.73 -4.58 10.51
N ASP A 162 -5.85 -4.31 11.48
CA ASP A 162 -5.34 -2.97 11.79
C ASP A 162 -4.02 -2.62 11.07
N ARG A 163 -3.65 -3.38 10.03
CA ARG A 163 -2.40 -3.15 9.29
C ARG A 163 -2.41 -1.79 8.60
N PRO A 164 -1.31 -1.02 8.61
CA PRO A 164 -1.21 0.24 7.88
C PRO A 164 -1.33 0.05 6.36
N HIS A 165 -2.31 0.71 5.76
CA HIS A 165 -2.59 0.62 4.33
C HIS A 165 -3.24 1.90 3.79
N PRO A 166 -3.09 2.23 2.48
CA PRO A 166 -3.83 3.32 1.84
C PRO A 166 -5.34 3.04 1.77
N ALA A 167 -6.14 4.03 1.38
CA ALA A 167 -7.54 3.77 1.05
C ALA A 167 -7.65 2.88 -0.20
N ILE A 168 -8.47 1.83 -0.14
CA ILE A 168 -8.67 0.88 -1.25
C ILE A 168 -10.08 1.04 -1.79
N PHE A 169 -10.20 1.22 -3.12
CA PHE A 169 -11.47 1.45 -3.79
C PHE A 169 -12.02 0.15 -4.35
N VAL A 170 -13.09 -0.36 -3.75
CA VAL A 170 -13.80 -1.55 -4.24
C VAL A 170 -14.99 -1.10 -5.08
N VAL A 171 -14.98 -1.43 -6.37
CA VAL A 171 -15.98 -0.97 -7.34
C VAL A 171 -16.46 -2.12 -8.22
N GLU A 172 -17.71 -2.05 -8.66
CA GLU A 172 -18.21 -2.98 -9.67
C GLU A 172 -17.72 -2.59 -11.07
N ARG A 173 -17.62 -1.28 -11.32
CA ARG A 173 -17.30 -0.70 -12.62
C ARG A 173 -16.41 0.55 -12.48
N PRO A 174 -15.61 0.92 -13.50
CA PRO A 174 -14.75 2.10 -13.46
C PRO A 174 -15.47 3.40 -13.14
N SER A 175 -16.76 3.52 -13.49
CA SER A 175 -17.58 4.71 -13.21
C SER A 175 -17.78 4.99 -11.71
N GLY A 176 -17.58 3.99 -10.85
CA GLY A 176 -17.62 4.15 -9.39
C GLY A 176 -16.41 4.90 -8.82
N LEU A 177 -15.31 5.00 -9.56
CA LEU A 177 -14.08 5.64 -9.11
C LEU A 177 -14.20 7.18 -9.01
N PRO A 178 -13.28 7.85 -8.28
CA PRO A 178 -13.20 9.31 -8.28
C PRO A 178 -13.08 9.86 -9.70
N ARG A 179 -13.76 10.98 -10.00
CA ARG A 179 -13.87 11.56 -11.35
C ARG A 179 -12.53 11.66 -12.12
N PRO A 180 -11.41 12.12 -11.52
CA PRO A 180 -10.15 12.25 -12.24
C PRO A 180 -9.61 10.93 -12.79
N TRP A 181 -9.95 9.80 -12.17
CA TRP A 181 -9.43 8.49 -12.52
C TRP A 181 -10.30 7.75 -13.54
N ARG A 182 -11.58 8.09 -13.70
CA ARG A 182 -12.55 7.27 -14.43
C ARG A 182 -12.14 6.94 -15.87
N ALA A 183 -11.74 7.95 -16.65
CA ALA A 183 -11.39 7.78 -18.05
C ALA A 183 -10.14 6.88 -18.22
N GLY A 184 -9.08 7.17 -17.45
CA GLY A 184 -7.86 6.36 -17.49
C GLY A 184 -8.05 4.96 -16.89
N ALA A 185 -8.85 4.83 -15.84
CA ALA A 185 -9.18 3.55 -15.23
C ALA A 185 -9.99 2.66 -16.15
N GLN A 186 -10.92 3.22 -16.94
CA GLN A 186 -11.68 2.44 -17.91
C GLN A 186 -10.74 1.79 -18.95
N ALA A 187 -9.89 2.59 -19.60
CA ALA A 187 -8.92 2.07 -20.56
C ALA A 187 -7.95 1.05 -19.92
N ALA A 188 -7.49 1.33 -18.70
CA ALA A 188 -6.60 0.46 -17.95
C ALA A 188 -7.24 -0.90 -17.60
N ILE A 189 -8.51 -0.88 -17.18
CA ILE A 189 -9.28 -2.08 -16.85
C ILE A 189 -9.60 -2.86 -18.14
N GLU A 190 -10.05 -2.21 -19.20
CA GLU A 190 -10.26 -2.89 -20.49
C GLU A 190 -8.98 -3.57 -20.99
N THR A 191 -7.83 -2.90 -20.90
CA THR A 191 -6.52 -3.47 -21.27
C THR A 191 -6.15 -4.68 -20.41
N ALA A 192 -6.33 -4.58 -19.08
CA ALA A 192 -5.95 -5.64 -18.15
C ALA A 192 -6.78 -6.92 -18.31
N PHE A 193 -8.03 -6.82 -18.78
CA PHE A 193 -8.95 -7.95 -18.92
C PHE A 193 -9.04 -8.51 -20.34
N LEU A 194 -8.79 -7.70 -21.37
CA LEU A 194 -8.81 -8.17 -22.78
C LEU A 194 -7.47 -8.76 -23.24
N SER A 195 -6.40 -8.57 -22.46
CA SER A 195 -5.09 -9.16 -22.72
C SER A 195 -4.86 -10.48 -21.97
N SER A 196 -5.90 -11.01 -21.30
CA SER A 196 -5.90 -12.25 -20.49
C SER A 196 -6.52 -13.42 -21.24
#